data_AF-A0A3L7SJK4-F1
#
_entry.id   AF-A0A3L7SJK4-F1
#
_cell.length_a   1.000
_cell.length_b   1.000
_cell.length_c   1.000
_cell.angle_alpha   90.00
_cell.angle_beta   90.00
_cell.angle_gamma   90.00
#
_symmetry.space_group_name_H-M   'P 1'
#
loop_
_entity.id
_entity.type
_entity.pdbx_description
1 polymer ?
#
loop_
_entity_poly.entity_id
_entity_poly.type
_entity_poly.pdbx_seq_one_letter_code
_entity_poly.pdbx_strand_id
1 'polypeptide(L)'
;MGREPSQGESTEELRTEGSAQEVGMQKLWCRNALLSSLLAVALAVIPAEAQDASGSTTVRSIEWRTSYRRAADEANRDGKRLLISITASWCGPCRQMKQFTFSDSRVVDLVQSNFVALKIDADEHPELVTGFGVEAYPTTFIVDPDLTILKRMGGFQSAGSLLDTLNSLSNTVQSVPLTQSTQSSLAAKKELATGDKEVATSEIASALEPANTILFGFDGYCLVSLLEESRVCRGSAEFTAEHRGQAICFSTYENLQCFLADPEKYWPVADGQCLVSSRGGAFAGQGDPRMAVTWRGRIWLFSDRESQQRFIQAPLLYVNAL
;
A
#
# COMPACT_ATOMS: atom_id res chain seq x y z
N MET A 1 41.91 50.75 26.94
CA MET A 1 42.85 50.85 25.79
C MET A 1 42.57 49.68 24.87
N GLY A 2 42.40 49.77 23.56
CA GLY A 2 42.49 50.85 22.58
C GLY A 2 42.19 50.20 21.23
N ARG A 3 41.24 50.78 20.48
CA ARG A 3 41.40 51.34 19.13
C ARG A 3 41.39 50.34 17.96
N GLU A 4 40.41 50.59 17.10
CA GLU A 4 40.44 50.40 15.64
C GLU A 4 41.75 50.85 14.98
N PRO A 5 41.96 50.36 13.76
CA PRO A 5 42.12 51.23 12.58
C PRO A 5 41.20 50.71 11.41
N SER A 6 40.43 51.47 10.61
CA SER A 6 40.65 52.70 9.82
C SER A 6 41.93 52.61 8.97
N GLN A 7 42.02 52.67 7.64
CA GLN A 7 41.25 53.08 6.46
C GLN A 7 41.93 52.34 5.26
N GLY A 8 41.56 52.38 3.97
CA GLY A 8 40.82 53.31 3.13
C GLY A 8 41.07 52.96 1.65
N GLU A 9 40.31 53.65 0.78
CA GLU A 9 40.58 54.02 -0.64
C GLU A 9 40.76 52.87 -1.68
N SER A 10 39.82 52.71 -2.64
CA SER A 10 39.63 53.46 -3.91
C SER A 10 40.81 53.20 -4.88
N THR A 11 40.64 52.81 -6.15
CA THR A 11 39.77 53.31 -7.22
C THR A 11 39.66 52.31 -8.41
N GLU A 12 38.63 52.52 -9.26
CA GLU A 12 38.66 52.43 -10.75
C GLU A 12 38.95 51.08 -11.43
N GLU A 13 38.34 50.65 -12.54
CA GLU A 13 37.39 51.22 -13.51
C GLU A 13 36.88 50.09 -14.44
N LEU A 14 36.05 50.47 -15.43
CA LEU A 14 35.57 49.76 -16.63
C LEU A 14 34.22 49.03 -16.47
N ARG A 15 33.08 49.68 -16.77
CA ARG A 15 32.55 50.10 -18.11
C ARG A 15 32.41 48.86 -19.00
N THR A 16 31.20 48.42 -19.36
CA THR A 16 30.44 49.02 -20.46
C THR A 16 28.94 48.65 -20.42
N GLU A 17 28.12 49.66 -20.80
CA GLU A 17 26.95 49.58 -21.70
C GLU A 17 25.73 48.75 -21.22
N GLY A 18 24.52 49.29 -21.06
CA GLY A 18 23.86 50.40 -21.74
C GLY A 18 22.44 49.94 -22.08
N SER A 19 21.50 50.02 -21.12
CA SER A 19 20.08 49.72 -21.33
C SER A 19 19.25 51.00 -21.33
N ALA A 20 18.70 51.32 -22.49
CA ALA A 20 17.67 52.32 -22.77
C ALA A 20 17.05 51.84 -24.10
N GLN A 21 15.76 51.88 -24.41
CA GLN A 21 14.55 52.52 -23.90
C GLN A 21 13.40 51.77 -24.65
N GLU A 22 12.29 51.38 -24.02
CA GLU A 22 11.07 52.18 -23.82
C GLU A 22 10.05 52.09 -24.98
N VAL A 23 8.78 52.27 -24.61
CA VAL A 23 7.60 52.54 -25.45
C VAL A 23 6.94 51.31 -26.07
N GLY A 24 5.65 51.05 -25.94
CA GLY A 24 4.56 51.86 -25.39
C GLY A 24 3.25 51.25 -25.88
N MET A 25 2.35 51.07 -24.92
CA MET A 25 0.98 50.53 -25.02
C MET A 25 0.20 51.11 -26.22
N GLN A 26 -0.19 50.23 -27.15
CA GLN A 26 -0.96 50.61 -28.33
C GLN A 26 -2.44 50.86 -27.97
N LYS A 27 -2.86 52.10 -28.24
CA LYS A 27 -4.24 52.57 -28.16
C LYS A 27 -5.08 51.89 -29.23
N LEU A 28 -6.32 51.59 -28.84
CA LEU A 28 -7.46 51.41 -29.74
C LEU A 28 -7.43 52.48 -30.85
N TRP A 29 -7.90 52.12 -32.05
CA TRP A 29 -8.82 52.93 -32.88
C TRP A 29 -9.33 52.06 -34.03
N CYS A 30 -10.61 51.67 -33.95
CA CYS A 30 -11.38 51.20 -35.09
C CYS A 30 -11.63 52.37 -36.04
N ARG A 31 -11.37 52.18 -37.35
CA ARG A 31 -12.20 52.71 -38.45
C ARG A 31 -11.71 52.23 -39.82
N ASN A 32 -12.66 51.69 -40.57
CA ASN A 32 -12.69 51.38 -42.01
C ASN A 32 -11.71 52.15 -42.91
N ALA A 33 -11.10 51.42 -43.86
CA ALA A 33 -11.02 51.85 -45.26
C ALA A 33 -10.74 50.65 -46.19
N LEU A 34 -11.39 50.69 -47.34
CA LEU A 34 -11.57 49.66 -48.34
C LEU A 34 -10.39 49.53 -49.33
N LEU A 35 -10.39 48.40 -50.06
CA LEU A 35 -9.87 48.17 -51.42
C LEU A 35 -8.33 48.14 -51.61
N SER A 36 -7.78 47.01 -52.05
CA SER A 36 -7.65 46.70 -53.50
C SER A 36 -6.52 45.70 -53.76
N SER A 37 -6.89 44.62 -54.45
CA SER A 37 -6.17 43.96 -55.55
C SER A 37 -4.89 43.14 -55.33
N LEU A 38 -4.90 41.97 -56.00
CA LEU A 38 -3.79 41.12 -56.46
C LEU A 38 -3.03 40.31 -55.40
N LEU A 39 -3.44 39.05 -55.25
CA LEU A 39 -2.50 37.99 -54.91
C LEU A 39 -2.58 36.87 -55.95
N ALA A 40 -1.45 36.71 -56.63
CA ALA A 40 -1.17 35.66 -57.59
C ALA A 40 -1.28 34.28 -56.95
N VAL A 41 -1.79 33.34 -57.74
CA VAL A 41 -1.72 31.90 -57.49
C VAL A 41 -0.24 31.50 -57.45
N ALA A 42 0.25 31.11 -56.28
CA ALA A 42 1.46 30.32 -56.14
C ALA A 42 1.10 29.05 -55.35
N LEU A 43 0.86 27.97 -56.09
CA LEU A 43 0.71 26.63 -55.56
C LEU A 43 2.09 26.19 -55.05
N ALA A 44 2.39 26.47 -53.78
CA ALA A 44 3.59 25.97 -53.14
C ALA A 44 3.42 24.46 -52.91
N VAL A 45 4.08 23.67 -53.74
CA VAL A 45 4.36 22.26 -53.47
C VAL A 45 5.22 22.23 -52.21
N ILE A 46 4.61 21.86 -51.09
CA ILE A 46 5.32 21.63 -49.83
C ILE A 46 6.15 20.35 -50.01
N PRO A 47 7.48 20.37 -49.89
CA PRO A 47 8.25 19.14 -49.79
C PRO A 47 7.87 18.47 -48.48
N ALA A 48 7.54 17.18 -48.52
CA ALA A 48 7.35 16.39 -47.33
C ALA A 48 8.66 16.41 -46.52
N GLU A 49 8.71 17.26 -45.49
CA GLU A 49 9.74 17.20 -44.47
C GLU A 49 9.67 15.82 -43.84
N ALA A 50 10.66 15.00 -44.20
CA ALA A 50 11.00 13.79 -43.51
C ALA A 50 11.13 14.15 -42.03
N GLN A 51 10.17 13.67 -41.23
CA GLN A 51 10.26 13.73 -39.80
C GLN A 51 11.48 12.89 -39.42
N ASP A 52 12.57 13.58 -39.11
CA ASP A 52 13.65 13.01 -38.31
C ASP A 52 12.97 12.52 -37.03
N ALA A 53 12.78 11.19 -36.97
CA ALA A 53 12.48 10.48 -35.75
C ALA A 53 13.70 10.63 -34.84
N SER A 54 13.79 11.78 -34.19
CA SER A 54 14.63 11.98 -33.02
C SER A 54 14.02 11.14 -31.91
N GLY A 55 14.31 9.84 -31.96
CA GLY A 55 14.10 8.92 -30.86
C GLY A 55 14.97 9.39 -29.72
N SER A 56 14.41 10.23 -28.86
CA SER A 56 14.96 10.46 -27.53
C SER A 56 14.99 9.11 -26.82
N THR A 57 16.15 8.46 -26.83
CA THR A 57 16.42 7.25 -26.03
C THR A 57 16.35 7.67 -24.57
N THR A 58 15.14 7.74 -24.03
CA THR A 58 14.91 7.94 -22.61
C THR A 58 15.44 6.69 -21.91
N VAL A 59 16.47 6.84 -21.08
CA VAL A 59 16.98 5.75 -20.24
C VAL A 59 15.82 5.30 -19.35
N ARG A 60 15.22 4.14 -19.68
CA ARG A 60 14.15 3.56 -18.87
C ARG A 60 14.72 3.14 -17.53
N SER A 61 14.10 3.60 -16.46
CA SER A 61 14.43 3.22 -15.09
C SER A 61 13.14 2.95 -14.33
N ILE A 62 13.22 2.14 -13.27
CA ILE A 62 12.05 1.83 -12.44
C ILE A 62 11.49 3.11 -11.83
N GLU A 63 10.18 3.29 -11.97
CA GLU A 63 9.46 4.44 -11.42
C GLU A 63 9.10 4.17 -9.95
N TRP A 64 9.98 4.58 -9.05
CA TRP A 64 9.82 4.33 -7.61
C TRP A 64 8.84 5.31 -6.96
N ARG A 65 7.82 4.78 -6.31
CA ARG A 65 7.05 5.49 -5.28
C ARG A 65 7.85 5.55 -3.98
N THR A 66 7.54 6.53 -3.13
CA THR A 66 8.11 6.67 -1.78
C THR A 66 7.06 6.69 -0.67
N SER A 67 5.79 6.92 -1.01
CA SER A 67 4.69 6.88 -0.06
C SER A 67 4.03 5.50 -0.10
N TYR A 68 4.14 4.76 1.01
CA TYR A 68 3.53 3.43 1.15
C TYR A 68 2.02 3.44 0.85
N ARG A 69 1.28 4.36 1.48
CA ARG A 69 -0.18 4.49 1.29
C ARG A 69 -0.53 4.70 -0.18
N ARG A 70 0.10 5.67 -0.84
CA ARG A 70 -0.23 5.98 -2.26
C ARG A 70 0.12 4.83 -3.20
N ALA A 71 1.25 4.15 -2.95
CA ALA A 71 1.63 2.99 -3.74
C ALA A 71 0.64 1.84 -3.56
N ALA A 72 0.20 1.57 -2.33
CA ALA A 72 -0.81 0.55 -2.04
C ALA A 72 -2.16 0.88 -2.70
N ASP A 73 -2.61 2.14 -2.61
CA ASP A 73 -3.84 2.59 -3.25
C ASP A 73 -3.75 2.46 -4.79
N GLU A 74 -2.60 2.79 -5.39
CA GLU A 74 -2.33 2.62 -6.83
C GLU A 74 -2.32 1.15 -7.24
N ALA A 75 -1.63 0.29 -6.48
CA ALA A 75 -1.59 -1.15 -6.70
C ALA A 75 -2.98 -1.78 -6.68
N ASN A 76 -3.79 -1.43 -5.68
CA ASN A 76 -5.18 -1.90 -5.56
C ASN A 76 -6.07 -1.38 -6.70
N ARG A 77 -5.96 -0.10 -7.04
CA ARG A 77 -6.74 0.52 -8.13
C ARG A 77 -6.40 -0.07 -9.50
N ASP A 78 -5.12 -0.33 -9.76
CA ASP A 78 -4.63 -0.78 -11.06
C ASP A 78 -4.54 -2.32 -11.15
N GLY A 79 -4.89 -3.04 -10.08
CA GLY A 79 -4.82 -4.51 -10.01
C GLY A 79 -3.38 -5.06 -10.13
N LYS A 80 -2.38 -4.25 -9.77
CA LYS A 80 -0.96 -4.58 -9.89
C LYS A 80 -0.36 -4.95 -8.54
N ARG A 81 0.59 -5.87 -8.53
CA ARG A 81 1.33 -6.24 -7.33
C ARG A 81 2.28 -5.13 -6.90
N LEU A 82 2.62 -5.06 -5.62
CA LEU A 82 3.67 -4.18 -5.13
C LEU A 82 5.02 -4.91 -5.16
N LEU A 83 6.04 -4.21 -5.65
CA LEU A 83 7.44 -4.55 -5.38
C LEU A 83 7.99 -3.52 -4.40
N ILE A 84 8.16 -3.92 -3.14
CA ILE A 84 8.63 -3.03 -2.08
C ILE A 84 10.12 -3.31 -1.84
N SER A 85 10.96 -2.28 -1.96
CA SER A 85 12.40 -2.35 -1.70
C SER A 85 12.74 -1.49 -0.48
N ILE A 86 13.11 -2.15 0.62
CA ILE A 86 13.53 -1.50 1.87
C ILE A 86 15.06 -1.38 1.85
N THR A 87 15.53 -0.14 1.92
CA THR A 87 16.94 0.25 1.70
C THR A 87 17.39 1.26 2.75
N ALA A 88 18.69 1.54 2.80
CA ALA A 88 19.25 2.67 3.53
C ALA A 88 20.35 3.33 2.70
N SER A 89 20.56 4.65 2.87
CA SER A 89 21.57 5.41 2.11
C SER A 89 23.00 4.90 2.31
N TRP A 90 23.33 4.51 3.55
CA TRP A 90 24.63 4.00 3.96
C TRP A 90 24.88 2.54 3.53
N CYS A 91 23.85 1.80 3.13
CA CYS A 91 23.93 0.37 2.80
C CYS A 91 24.66 0.10 1.46
N GLY A 92 25.84 -0.52 1.54
CA GLY A 92 26.64 -0.92 0.38
C GLY A 92 25.95 -1.90 -0.58
N PRO A 93 25.43 -3.05 -0.09
CA PRO A 93 24.70 -4.01 -0.93
C PRO A 93 23.46 -3.42 -1.61
N CYS A 94 22.80 -2.45 -0.97
CA CYS A 94 21.65 -1.76 -1.56
C CYS A 94 22.05 -0.94 -2.80
N ARG A 95 23.19 -0.23 -2.74
CA ARG A 95 23.74 0.48 -3.90
C ARG A 95 24.11 -0.48 -5.04
N GLN A 96 24.68 -1.64 -4.71
CA GLN A 96 24.98 -2.68 -5.71
C GLN A 96 23.69 -3.19 -6.36
N MET A 97 22.63 -3.46 -5.59
CA MET A 97 21.35 -3.91 -6.14
C MET A 97 20.71 -2.86 -7.06
N LYS A 98 20.82 -1.57 -6.71
CA LYS A 98 20.41 -0.48 -7.61
C LYS A 98 21.19 -0.46 -8.93
N GLN A 99 22.50 -0.71 -8.87
CA GLN A 99 23.40 -0.61 -10.03
C GLN A 99 23.37 -1.83 -10.96
N PHE A 100 23.17 -3.04 -10.43
CA PHE A 100 23.30 -4.28 -11.19
C PHE A 100 21.98 -5.04 -11.39
N THR A 101 20.95 -4.73 -10.59
CA THR A 101 19.68 -5.45 -10.61
C THR A 101 18.53 -4.56 -11.06
N PHE A 102 18.30 -3.44 -10.38
CA PHE A 102 17.20 -2.52 -10.73
C PHE A 102 17.46 -1.65 -11.97
N SER A 103 18.67 -1.72 -12.53
CA SER A 103 19.07 -1.08 -13.79
C SER A 103 19.06 -2.04 -14.99
N ASP A 104 18.93 -3.36 -14.76
CA ASP A 104 18.83 -4.33 -15.84
C ASP A 104 17.51 -4.09 -16.58
N SER A 105 17.58 -3.87 -17.90
CA SER A 105 16.43 -3.48 -18.70
C SER A 105 15.28 -4.48 -18.60
N ARG A 106 15.58 -5.78 -18.47
CA ARG A 106 14.56 -6.82 -18.33
C ARG A 106 13.81 -6.69 -17.01
N VAL A 107 14.51 -6.34 -15.92
CA VAL A 107 13.90 -6.08 -14.61
C VAL A 107 13.05 -4.82 -14.70
N VAL A 108 13.58 -3.75 -15.30
CA VAL A 108 12.86 -2.48 -15.47
C VAL A 108 11.55 -2.70 -16.22
N ASP A 109 11.61 -3.33 -17.39
CA ASP A 109 10.44 -3.55 -18.25
C ASP A 109 9.37 -4.42 -17.54
N LEU A 110 9.79 -5.48 -16.84
CA LEU A 110 8.87 -6.37 -16.12
C LEU A 110 8.21 -5.66 -14.93
N VAL A 111 8.99 -4.90 -14.15
CA VAL A 111 8.48 -4.17 -12.99
C VAL A 111 7.50 -3.09 -13.43
N GLN A 112 7.83 -2.28 -14.44
CA GLN A 112 6.93 -1.22 -14.91
C GLN A 112 5.63 -1.77 -15.51
N SER A 113 5.68 -2.93 -16.16
CA SER A 113 4.50 -3.54 -16.78
C SER A 113 3.53 -4.10 -15.73
N ASN A 114 4.04 -4.83 -14.73
CA ASN A 114 3.23 -5.69 -13.88
C ASN A 114 3.17 -5.29 -12.40
N PHE A 115 4.03 -4.36 -11.97
CA PHE A 115 4.17 -4.01 -10.56
C PHE A 115 4.08 -2.50 -10.34
N VAL A 116 3.65 -2.12 -9.14
CA VAL A 116 3.87 -0.79 -8.58
C VAL A 116 5.11 -0.87 -7.70
N ALA A 117 6.19 -0.20 -8.11
CA ALA A 117 7.46 -0.22 -7.40
C ALA A 117 7.47 0.81 -6.27
N LEU A 118 7.74 0.36 -5.05
CA LEU A 118 7.83 1.20 -3.86
C LEU A 118 9.23 1.08 -3.25
N LYS A 119 9.88 2.20 -3.01
CA LYS A 119 11.14 2.26 -2.27
C LYS A 119 10.88 2.90 -0.92
N ILE A 120 11.32 2.23 0.14
CA ILE A 120 11.24 2.71 1.52
C ILE A 120 12.65 2.88 2.04
N ASP A 121 12.98 4.10 2.47
CA ASP A 121 14.21 4.34 3.22
C ASP A 121 13.98 4.01 4.70
N ALA A 122 14.84 3.15 5.26
CA ALA A 122 14.75 2.67 6.62
C ALA A 122 14.96 3.78 7.67
N ASP A 123 15.78 4.79 7.34
CA ASP A 123 16.07 5.89 8.25
C ASP A 123 14.90 6.89 8.29
N GLU A 124 14.18 7.04 7.17
CA GLU A 124 12.99 7.90 7.06
C GLU A 124 11.71 7.24 7.60
N HIS A 125 11.62 5.91 7.51
CA HIS A 125 10.44 5.13 7.85
C HIS A 125 10.75 3.92 8.76
N PRO A 126 11.34 4.12 9.96
CA PRO A 126 11.69 3.05 10.88
C PRO A 126 10.46 2.23 11.34
N GLU A 127 9.29 2.84 11.30
CA GLU A 127 8.03 2.16 11.61
C GLU A 127 7.64 1.10 10.57
N LEU A 128 7.97 1.33 9.29
CA LEU A 128 7.72 0.35 8.22
C LEU A 128 8.75 -0.76 8.28
N VAL A 129 10.01 -0.46 8.63
CA VAL A 129 11.06 -1.48 8.86
C VAL A 129 10.60 -2.48 9.92
N THR A 130 10.09 -1.97 11.04
CA THR A 130 9.59 -2.80 12.14
C THR A 130 8.32 -3.54 11.73
N GLY A 131 7.37 -2.86 11.08
CA GLY A 131 6.11 -3.47 10.62
C GLY A 131 6.30 -4.60 9.60
N PHE A 132 7.29 -4.51 8.73
CA PHE A 132 7.67 -5.57 7.79
C PHE A 132 8.63 -6.61 8.39
N GLY A 133 9.04 -6.46 9.66
CA GLY A 133 9.98 -7.35 10.34
C GLY A 133 11.34 -7.43 9.65
N VAL A 134 11.83 -6.30 9.13
CA VAL A 134 13.09 -6.23 8.38
C VAL A 134 14.28 -6.22 9.34
N GLU A 135 15.12 -7.24 9.20
CA GLU A 135 16.31 -7.43 10.05
C GLU A 135 17.62 -7.10 9.33
N ALA A 136 17.59 -7.00 7.99
CA ALA A 136 18.77 -6.76 7.17
C ALA A 136 18.42 -6.01 5.88
N TYR A 137 19.40 -5.32 5.31
CA TYR A 137 19.23 -4.54 4.08
C TYR A 137 20.14 -5.04 2.94
N PRO A 138 19.69 -4.95 1.67
CA PRO A 138 18.33 -4.61 1.27
C PRO A 138 17.35 -5.75 1.63
N THR A 139 16.07 -5.44 1.79
CA THR A 139 15.02 -6.47 1.77
C THR A 139 13.97 -6.09 0.74
N THR A 140 13.63 -7.02 -0.14
CA THR A 140 12.59 -6.84 -1.16
C THR A 140 11.38 -7.73 -0.85
N PHE A 141 10.19 -7.15 -0.94
CA PHE A 141 8.92 -7.84 -0.78
C PHE A 141 8.13 -7.78 -2.08
N ILE A 142 7.43 -8.88 -2.38
CA ILE A 142 6.37 -8.91 -3.39
C ILE A 142 5.06 -9.09 -2.65
N VAL A 143 4.13 -8.17 -2.87
CA VAL A 143 2.87 -8.10 -2.14
C VAL A 143 1.72 -8.00 -3.15
N ASP A 144 0.64 -8.75 -2.91
CA ASP A 144 -0.58 -8.66 -3.71
C ASP A 144 -1.35 -7.36 -3.43
N PRO A 145 -2.28 -6.96 -4.32
CA PRO A 145 -3.08 -5.74 -4.13
C PRO A 145 -3.92 -5.75 -2.83
N ASP A 146 -4.25 -6.92 -2.31
CA ASP A 146 -4.94 -7.14 -1.02
C ASP A 146 -4.00 -7.02 0.20
N LEU A 147 -2.74 -6.65 -0.04
CA LEU A 147 -1.65 -6.52 0.93
C LEU A 147 -1.11 -7.84 1.49
N THR A 148 -1.41 -8.97 0.85
CA THR A 148 -0.81 -10.27 1.19
C THR A 148 0.64 -10.34 0.73
N ILE A 149 1.58 -10.64 1.63
CA ILE A 149 3.00 -10.81 1.29
C ILE A 149 3.20 -12.17 0.63
N LEU A 150 3.46 -12.17 -0.68
CA LEU A 150 3.75 -13.37 -1.45
C LEU A 150 5.19 -13.83 -1.29
N LYS A 151 6.12 -12.88 -1.19
CA LYS A 151 7.55 -13.19 -1.12
C LYS A 151 8.30 -12.14 -0.31
N ARG A 152 9.26 -12.63 0.48
CA ARG A 152 10.31 -11.84 1.13
C ARG A 152 11.67 -12.34 0.66
N MET A 153 12.54 -11.42 0.25
CA MET A 153 13.91 -11.68 -0.17
C MET A 153 14.85 -10.76 0.59
N GLY A 154 15.63 -11.32 1.52
CA GLY A 154 16.66 -10.59 2.25
C GLY A 154 17.98 -10.55 1.49
N GLY A 155 18.71 -9.45 1.61
CA GLY A 155 20.00 -9.25 1.00
C GLY A 155 19.94 -8.96 -0.51
N PHE A 156 21.13 -8.76 -1.09
CA PHE A 156 21.29 -8.50 -2.51
C PHE A 156 20.69 -9.64 -3.36
N GLN A 157 19.89 -9.27 -4.37
CA GLN A 157 19.44 -10.19 -5.41
C GLN A 157 20.09 -9.80 -6.73
N SER A 158 20.59 -10.77 -7.49
CA SER A 158 21.02 -10.53 -8.87
C SER A 158 19.82 -10.31 -9.80
N ALA A 159 20.04 -9.70 -10.97
CA ALA A 159 19.00 -9.52 -11.97
C ALA A 159 18.27 -10.82 -12.34
N GLY A 160 19.02 -11.90 -12.57
CA GLY A 160 18.43 -13.22 -12.89
C GLY A 160 17.54 -13.75 -11.76
N SER A 161 18.05 -13.77 -10.52
CA SER A 161 17.30 -14.26 -9.35
C SER A 161 15.99 -13.47 -9.14
N LEU A 162 16.05 -12.15 -9.29
CA LEU A 162 14.88 -11.30 -9.17
C LEU A 162 13.88 -11.58 -10.31
N LEU A 163 14.34 -11.68 -11.56
CA LEU A 163 13.48 -11.99 -12.71
C LEU A 163 12.78 -13.34 -12.56
N ASP A 164 13.50 -14.38 -12.16
CA ASP A 164 12.95 -15.72 -11.95
C ASP A 164 11.84 -15.68 -10.89
N THR A 165 12.08 -14.95 -9.80
CA THR A 165 11.09 -14.74 -8.75
C THR A 165 9.86 -14.01 -9.28
N LEU A 166 10.03 -12.87 -9.97
CA LEU A 166 8.91 -12.08 -10.49
C LEU A 166 8.08 -12.85 -11.52
N ASN A 167 8.73 -13.62 -12.39
CA ASN A 167 8.07 -14.43 -13.42
C ASN A 167 7.29 -15.62 -12.82
N SER A 168 7.80 -16.24 -11.75
CA SER A 168 7.08 -17.31 -11.06
C SER A 168 5.74 -16.82 -10.48
N LEU A 169 5.70 -15.55 -10.06
CA LEU A 169 4.51 -14.92 -9.49
C LEU A 169 3.58 -14.33 -10.56
N SER A 170 4.09 -13.97 -11.74
CA SER A 170 3.25 -13.53 -12.87
C SER A 170 2.51 -14.68 -13.55
N ASN A 171 3.10 -15.89 -13.57
CA ASN A 171 2.53 -17.06 -14.23
C ASN A 171 1.51 -17.83 -13.36
N THR A 172 1.33 -17.45 -12.09
CA THR A 172 0.35 -18.09 -11.19
C THR A 172 -1.04 -17.47 -11.37
N VAL A 173 -1.57 -17.59 -12.58
CA VAL A 173 -3.00 -17.45 -12.90
C VAL A 173 -3.35 -18.62 -13.81
N GLN A 174 -3.57 -19.83 -13.26
CA GLN A 174 -4.47 -20.86 -13.79
C GLN A 174 -4.48 -22.15 -12.95
N SER A 175 -5.68 -22.46 -12.43
CA SER A 175 -6.27 -23.77 -12.11
C SER A 175 -5.44 -24.82 -11.36
N VAL A 176 -5.77 -25.03 -10.08
CA VAL A 176 -5.63 -26.36 -9.46
C VAL A 176 -6.97 -27.10 -9.57
N PRO A 177 -7.04 -28.27 -10.25
CA PRO A 177 -8.22 -29.11 -10.28
C PRO A 177 -8.44 -29.76 -8.90
N LEU A 178 -9.66 -29.62 -8.39
CA LEU A 178 -10.17 -30.49 -7.33
C LEU A 178 -10.34 -31.90 -7.92
N THR A 179 -9.47 -32.85 -7.60
CA THR A 179 -9.89 -34.25 -7.35
C THR A 179 -8.76 -35.18 -6.92
N GLN A 180 -9.09 -36.01 -5.91
CA GLN A 180 -8.55 -37.34 -5.58
C GLN A 180 -7.24 -37.42 -4.78
N SER A 181 -7.39 -37.58 -3.45
CA SER A 181 -7.02 -38.84 -2.78
C SER A 181 -7.37 -38.82 -1.29
N THR A 182 -8.54 -39.35 -0.94
CA THR A 182 -8.74 -39.88 0.42
C THR A 182 -9.73 -41.02 0.37
N GLN A 183 -9.26 -42.21 0.01
CA GLN A 183 -9.92 -43.46 0.41
C GLN A 183 -8.86 -44.52 0.72
N SER A 184 -8.43 -44.56 1.97
CA SER A 184 -8.07 -45.81 2.64
C SER A 184 -7.86 -45.55 4.14
N SER A 185 -8.92 -45.71 4.94
CA SER A 185 -8.93 -46.63 6.09
C SER A 185 -10.19 -46.49 6.96
N LEU A 186 -10.92 -47.61 7.03
CA LEU A 186 -11.65 -48.19 8.17
C LEU A 186 -12.67 -47.29 8.90
N ALA A 187 -13.97 -47.43 8.62
CA ALA A 187 -14.87 -48.44 9.21
C ALA A 187 -15.02 -48.35 10.74
N ALA A 188 -16.14 -47.80 11.22
CA ALA A 188 -17.08 -48.48 12.13
C ALA A 188 -18.19 -47.55 12.67
N LYS A 189 -19.44 -48.09 12.64
CA LYS A 189 -20.69 -47.70 13.34
C LYS A 189 -21.49 -46.55 12.69
N LYS A 190 -22.61 -46.81 11.97
CA LYS A 190 -23.94 -47.36 12.37
C LYS A 190 -24.56 -46.46 13.45
N GLU A 191 -25.65 -45.70 13.24
CA GLU A 191 -27.03 -46.06 12.88
C GLU A 191 -27.76 -44.76 12.43
N LEU A 192 -28.34 -44.69 11.22
CA LEU A 192 -29.78 -44.77 10.91
C LEU A 192 -30.72 -43.89 11.78
N ALA A 193 -31.13 -42.73 11.23
CA ALA A 193 -32.47 -42.17 11.43
C ALA A 193 -32.87 -41.33 10.21
N THR A 194 -33.78 -41.90 9.44
CA THR A 194 -34.64 -41.31 8.39
C THR A 194 -35.41 -40.09 8.90
N GLY A 195 -35.50 -39.06 8.06
CA GLY A 195 -36.41 -37.93 8.28
C GLY A 195 -36.30 -36.91 7.16
N ASP A 196 -37.26 -36.97 6.24
CA ASP A 196 -37.41 -36.14 5.05
C ASP A 196 -37.46 -34.63 5.33
N LYS A 197 -36.77 -33.83 4.50
CA LYS A 197 -37.36 -32.71 3.74
C LYS A 197 -36.31 -31.97 2.88
N GLU A 198 -36.33 -32.33 1.61
CA GLU A 198 -35.99 -31.51 0.47
C GLU A 198 -37.00 -30.35 0.36
N VAL A 199 -36.59 -29.07 0.36
CA VAL A 199 -37.26 -27.98 -0.36
C VAL A 199 -36.28 -26.81 -0.64
N ALA A 200 -36.19 -26.47 -1.93
CA ALA A 200 -35.88 -25.19 -2.57
C ALA A 200 -34.44 -24.65 -2.59
N THR A 201 -33.72 -25.07 -3.65
CA THR A 201 -33.01 -24.12 -4.52
C THR A 201 -34.03 -23.29 -5.32
N SER A 202 -33.96 -21.96 -5.29
CA SER A 202 -34.04 -21.10 -6.48
C SER A 202 -33.95 -19.61 -6.12
N GLU A 203 -32.92 -18.96 -6.66
CA GLU A 203 -33.02 -17.67 -7.35
C GLU A 203 -33.69 -16.50 -6.62
N ILE A 204 -32.87 -15.57 -6.11
CA ILE A 204 -33.04 -14.14 -6.47
C ILE A 204 -31.64 -13.54 -6.69
N ALA A 205 -31.13 -13.68 -7.92
CA ALA A 205 -30.28 -12.64 -8.47
C ALA A 205 -31.21 -11.61 -9.09
N SER A 206 -31.33 -10.41 -8.50
CA SER A 206 -31.48 -9.14 -9.22
C SER A 206 -31.77 -7.98 -8.25
N ALA A 207 -30.80 -7.07 -8.20
CA ALA A 207 -30.97 -5.62 -8.18
C ALA A 207 -31.42 -4.91 -6.87
N LEU A 208 -30.55 -3.96 -6.49
CA LEU A 208 -30.77 -2.70 -5.75
C LEU A 208 -30.50 -2.73 -4.23
N GLU A 209 -29.29 -2.33 -3.85
CA GLU A 209 -29.03 -1.55 -2.62
C GLU A 209 -29.74 -0.17 -2.74
N PRO A 210 -30.10 0.54 -1.64
CA PRO A 210 -29.40 0.54 -0.35
C PRO A 210 -30.28 0.53 0.93
N ALA A 211 -29.61 0.38 2.07
CA ALA A 211 -30.08 0.65 3.45
C ALA A 211 -30.57 -0.54 4.28
N ASN A 212 -29.70 -1.54 4.46
CA ASN A 212 -29.58 -2.19 5.77
C ASN A 212 -28.10 -2.24 6.14
N THR A 213 -27.56 -1.13 6.66
CA THR A 213 -26.21 -1.11 7.20
C THR A 213 -26.21 -1.94 8.47
N ILE A 214 -26.06 -3.26 8.33
CA ILE A 214 -25.79 -4.14 9.48
C ILE A 214 -24.50 -3.62 10.09
N LEU A 215 -24.62 -3.01 11.27
CA LEU A 215 -23.48 -2.48 12.00
C LEU A 215 -22.77 -3.66 12.64
N PHE A 216 -21.77 -4.19 11.92
CA PHE A 216 -20.94 -5.25 12.46
C PHE A 216 -20.09 -4.70 13.61
N GLY A 217 -19.94 -5.51 14.66
CA GLY A 217 -19.03 -5.23 15.77
C GLY A 217 -17.60 -5.04 15.25
N PHE A 218 -16.83 -4.21 15.96
CA PHE A 218 -15.44 -3.90 15.62
C PHE A 218 -15.28 -3.45 14.16
N ASP A 219 -16.17 -2.58 13.67
CA ASP A 219 -16.16 -2.02 12.30
C ASP A 219 -16.10 -3.06 11.17
N GLY A 220 -16.50 -4.30 11.45
CA GLY A 220 -16.45 -5.41 10.51
C GLY A 220 -15.07 -6.02 10.28
N TYR A 221 -14.16 -5.90 11.26
CA TYR A 221 -12.86 -6.58 11.20
C TYR A 221 -12.93 -7.99 11.79
N CYS A 222 -12.21 -8.93 11.16
CA CYS A 222 -12.12 -10.33 11.54
C CYS A 222 -11.24 -10.50 12.78
N LEU A 223 -11.85 -10.81 13.93
CA LEU A 223 -11.14 -11.02 15.20
C LEU A 223 -10.15 -12.20 15.17
N VAL A 224 -10.47 -13.27 14.42
CA VAL A 224 -9.61 -14.45 14.33
C VAL A 224 -8.32 -14.14 13.59
N SER A 225 -8.39 -13.43 12.46
CA SER A 225 -7.19 -12.98 11.74
C SER A 225 -6.37 -11.99 12.55
N LEU A 226 -7.01 -11.16 13.37
CA LEU A 226 -6.30 -10.28 14.29
C LEU A 226 -5.48 -11.07 15.32
N LEU A 227 -5.99 -12.20 15.83
CA LEU A 227 -5.30 -12.97 16.86
C LEU A 227 -4.30 -13.99 16.33
N GLU A 228 -4.68 -14.79 15.32
CA GLU A 228 -3.88 -15.91 14.83
C GLU A 228 -2.85 -15.47 13.79
N GLU A 229 -3.20 -14.48 12.97
CA GLU A 229 -2.37 -14.02 11.87
C GLU A 229 -1.71 -12.65 12.15
N SER A 230 -2.09 -12.00 13.26
CA SER A 230 -1.75 -10.59 13.55
C SER A 230 -2.08 -9.66 12.38
N ARG A 231 -3.12 -9.99 11.62
CA ARG A 231 -3.48 -9.34 10.36
C ARG A 231 -4.83 -8.65 10.46
N VAL A 232 -4.87 -7.37 10.11
CA VAL A 232 -6.10 -6.58 10.10
C VAL A 232 -6.84 -6.85 8.79
N CYS A 233 -7.97 -7.55 8.87
CA CYS A 233 -8.75 -7.95 7.69
C CYS A 233 -10.22 -7.67 7.91
N ARG A 234 -10.91 -7.21 6.86
CA ARG A 234 -12.38 -7.10 6.91
C ARG A 234 -13.02 -8.46 6.72
N GLY A 235 -14.07 -8.72 7.48
CA GLY A 235 -14.92 -9.88 7.27
C GLY A 235 -15.91 -9.68 6.12
N SER A 236 -16.46 -10.79 5.63
CA SER A 236 -17.57 -10.79 4.67
C SER A 236 -18.90 -10.88 5.41
N ALA A 237 -19.95 -10.26 4.88
CA ALA A 237 -21.31 -10.42 5.39
C ALA A 237 -21.82 -11.87 5.23
N GLU A 238 -21.14 -12.69 4.41
CA GLU A 238 -21.45 -14.11 4.22
C GLU A 238 -21.03 -14.99 5.40
N PHE A 239 -19.97 -14.59 6.12
CA PHE A 239 -19.45 -15.34 7.27
C PHE A 239 -19.65 -14.51 8.53
N THR A 240 -20.81 -14.68 9.16
CA THR A 240 -21.19 -13.89 10.33
C THR A 240 -21.57 -14.77 11.52
N ALA A 241 -21.31 -14.28 12.72
CA ALA A 241 -21.79 -14.88 13.96
C ALA A 241 -22.26 -13.79 14.91
N GLU A 242 -23.26 -14.10 15.72
CA GLU A 242 -23.67 -13.22 16.82
C GLU A 242 -22.95 -13.64 18.10
N HIS A 243 -22.33 -12.68 18.78
CA HIS A 243 -21.73 -12.90 20.09
C HIS A 243 -21.86 -11.63 20.95
N ARG A 244 -22.26 -11.79 22.21
CA ARG A 244 -22.55 -10.68 23.15
C ARG A 244 -23.50 -9.61 22.57
N GLY A 245 -24.48 -10.04 21.76
CA GLY A 245 -25.45 -9.15 21.12
C GLY A 245 -24.86 -8.29 19.99
N GLN A 246 -23.65 -8.61 19.51
CA GLN A 246 -23.01 -7.96 18.36
C GLN A 246 -22.85 -8.96 17.21
N ALA A 247 -23.17 -8.52 15.99
CA ALA A 247 -22.89 -9.28 14.78
C ALA A 247 -21.42 -9.11 14.40
N ILE A 248 -20.65 -10.19 14.40
CA ILE A 248 -19.24 -10.22 14.00
C ILE A 248 -19.14 -10.86 12.62
N CYS A 249 -18.25 -10.33 11.78
CA CYS A 249 -17.98 -10.91 10.46
C CYS A 249 -16.54 -11.43 10.36
N PHE A 250 -16.36 -12.45 9.52
CA PHE A 250 -15.11 -13.18 9.35
C PHE A 250 -14.68 -13.18 7.88
N SER A 251 -13.38 -13.19 7.63
CA SER A 251 -12.84 -13.15 6.27
C SER A 251 -13.02 -14.47 5.53
N THR A 252 -13.10 -15.59 6.26
CA THR A 252 -13.28 -16.93 5.69
C THR A 252 -14.20 -17.77 6.58
N TYR A 253 -14.71 -18.87 6.01
CA TYR A 253 -15.49 -19.84 6.75
C TYR A 253 -14.70 -20.51 7.88
N GLU A 254 -13.40 -20.76 7.67
CA GLU A 254 -12.52 -21.33 8.69
C GLU A 254 -12.39 -20.40 9.90
N ASN A 255 -12.27 -19.08 9.64
CA ASN A 255 -12.21 -18.09 10.71
C ASN A 255 -13.52 -18.04 11.51
N LEU A 256 -14.67 -18.17 10.84
CA LEU A 256 -15.95 -18.34 11.53
C LEU A 256 -15.96 -19.61 12.40
N GLN A 257 -15.49 -20.76 11.89
CA GLN A 257 -15.45 -22.01 12.66
C GLN A 257 -14.51 -21.92 13.87
N CYS A 258 -13.32 -21.32 13.72
CA CYS A 258 -12.41 -21.07 14.83
C CYS A 258 -13.06 -20.21 15.91
N PHE A 259 -13.77 -19.15 15.51
CA PHE A 259 -14.49 -18.29 16.44
C PHE A 259 -15.60 -19.05 17.18
N LEU A 260 -16.41 -19.84 16.47
CA LEU A 260 -17.49 -20.62 17.07
C LEU A 260 -16.98 -21.70 18.05
N ALA A 261 -15.77 -22.22 17.83
CA ALA A 261 -15.16 -23.21 18.71
C ALA A 261 -14.76 -22.63 20.08
N ASP A 262 -14.22 -21.40 20.11
CA ASP A 262 -13.85 -20.71 21.35
C ASP A 262 -13.97 -19.18 21.20
N PRO A 263 -15.19 -18.61 21.35
CA PRO A 263 -15.41 -17.18 21.13
C PRO A 263 -14.65 -16.28 22.11
N GLU A 264 -14.48 -16.74 23.36
CA GLU A 264 -13.87 -15.97 24.45
C GLU A 264 -12.37 -15.76 24.24
N LYS A 265 -11.70 -16.71 23.57
CA LYS A 265 -10.30 -16.55 23.15
C LYS A 265 -10.11 -15.38 22.20
N TYR A 266 -11.01 -15.24 21.22
CA TYR A 266 -10.93 -14.22 20.17
C TYR A 266 -11.57 -12.89 20.57
N TRP A 267 -12.32 -12.86 21.68
CA TRP A 267 -12.95 -11.65 22.16
C TRP A 267 -11.90 -10.64 22.68
N PRO A 268 -11.91 -9.39 22.20
CA PRO A 268 -10.98 -8.38 22.66
C PRO A 268 -11.08 -8.12 24.16
N VAL A 269 -9.93 -7.85 24.77
CA VAL A 269 -9.84 -7.47 26.18
C VAL A 269 -10.63 -6.18 26.41
N ALA A 270 -11.28 -6.07 27.58
CA ALA A 270 -12.15 -4.95 27.94
C ALA A 270 -13.22 -4.63 26.87
N ASP A 271 -13.77 -5.65 26.21
CA ASP A 271 -14.78 -5.53 25.16
C ASP A 271 -14.34 -4.59 24.01
N GLY A 272 -13.02 -4.52 23.77
CA GLY A 272 -12.41 -3.70 22.74
C GLY A 272 -12.20 -2.24 23.12
N GLN A 273 -12.31 -1.89 24.40
CA GLN A 273 -11.97 -0.55 24.88
C GLN A 273 -10.46 -0.35 24.99
N CYS A 274 -10.01 0.87 24.68
CA CYS A 274 -8.62 1.26 24.88
C CYS A 274 -8.35 1.49 26.37
N LEU A 275 -7.53 0.63 26.96
CA LEU A 275 -7.15 0.70 28.38
C LEU A 275 -6.07 1.73 28.70
N VAL A 276 -5.38 2.22 27.68
CA VAL A 276 -4.26 3.14 27.85
C VAL A 276 -4.78 4.58 27.78
N SER A 277 -5.12 5.14 28.94
CA SER A 277 -5.45 6.57 29.04
C SER A 277 -4.17 7.42 28.99
N SER A 278 -4.18 8.52 28.23
CA SER A 278 -3.10 9.51 28.19
C SER A 278 -2.92 10.26 29.53
N ARG A 279 -3.83 10.10 30.50
CA ARG A 279 -3.76 10.69 31.84
C ARG A 279 -4.34 9.75 32.92
N GLY A 280 -3.59 8.71 33.29
CA GLY A 280 -3.71 8.02 34.60
C GLY A 280 -5.11 7.79 35.19
N GLY A 281 -6.12 7.50 34.38
CA GLY A 281 -7.50 7.43 34.84
C GLY A 281 -8.50 7.30 33.70
N ALA A 282 -9.24 6.19 33.73
CA ALA A 282 -10.36 5.79 32.88
C ALA A 282 -10.06 5.65 31.37
N PHE A 283 -10.54 4.52 30.83
CA PHE A 283 -10.55 4.09 29.43
C PHE A 283 -10.52 5.24 28.41
N ALA A 284 -9.60 5.16 27.44
CA ALA A 284 -9.42 6.17 26.39
C ALA A 284 -10.48 6.12 25.28
N GLY A 285 -11.61 5.44 25.52
CA GLY A 285 -12.70 5.23 24.55
C GLY A 285 -12.63 3.88 23.84
N GLN A 286 -13.41 3.75 22.75
CA GLN A 286 -13.43 2.54 21.93
C GLN A 286 -12.09 2.37 21.22
N GLY A 287 -11.50 1.19 21.32
CA GLY A 287 -10.28 0.85 20.59
C GLY A 287 -10.57 0.58 19.12
N ASP A 288 -9.62 0.95 18.27
CA ASP A 288 -9.68 0.72 16.83
C ASP A 288 -9.06 -0.65 16.50
N PRO A 289 -9.78 -1.56 15.82
CA PRO A 289 -9.27 -2.85 15.37
C PRO A 289 -8.01 -2.75 14.49
N ARG A 290 -7.81 -1.62 13.80
CA ARG A 290 -6.61 -1.35 13.00
C ARG A 290 -5.37 -1.08 13.86
N MET A 291 -5.58 -0.70 15.11
CA MET A 291 -4.54 -0.48 16.11
C MET A 291 -4.41 -1.68 17.05
N ALA A 292 -4.99 -2.84 16.72
CA ALA A 292 -4.91 -4.03 17.54
C ALA A 292 -3.46 -4.48 17.80
N VAL A 293 -3.23 -5.03 18.99
CA VAL A 293 -2.00 -5.74 19.37
C VAL A 293 -2.40 -7.08 19.98
N THR A 294 -1.74 -8.14 19.53
CA THR A 294 -1.85 -9.47 20.14
C THR A 294 -0.81 -9.61 21.24
N TRP A 295 -1.25 -9.91 22.45
CA TRP A 295 -0.33 -10.16 23.57
C TRP A 295 -0.88 -11.26 24.48
N ARG A 296 -0.06 -12.30 24.71
CA ARG A 296 -0.41 -13.53 25.46
C ARG A 296 -1.69 -14.22 24.98
N GLY A 297 -1.88 -14.29 23.65
CA GLY A 297 -3.05 -14.95 23.06
C GLY A 297 -4.36 -14.19 23.28
N ARG A 298 -4.30 -12.87 23.52
CA ARG A 298 -5.45 -11.99 23.64
C ARG A 298 -5.29 -10.77 22.73
N ILE A 299 -6.42 -10.23 22.27
CA ILE A 299 -6.49 -9.03 21.42
C ILE A 299 -6.66 -7.79 22.30
N TRP A 300 -5.80 -6.81 22.12
CA TRP A 300 -5.86 -5.51 22.78
C TRP A 300 -6.09 -4.43 21.72
N LEU A 301 -7.16 -3.64 21.88
CA LEU A 301 -7.49 -2.56 20.95
C LEU A 301 -7.10 -1.21 21.54
N PHE A 302 -6.59 -0.32 20.70
CA PHE A 302 -6.15 1.01 21.11
C PHE A 302 -6.83 2.09 20.28
N SER A 303 -7.15 3.22 20.90
CA SER A 303 -7.77 4.37 20.24
C SER A 303 -6.84 5.05 19.23
N ASP A 304 -5.53 4.98 19.51
CA ASP A 304 -4.51 5.71 18.77
C ASP A 304 -3.15 5.01 18.91
N ARG A 305 -2.22 5.41 18.03
CA ARG A 305 -0.88 4.83 17.96
C ARG A 305 -0.04 5.10 19.20
N GLU A 306 -0.24 6.23 19.88
CA GLU A 306 0.53 6.58 21.07
C GLU A 306 0.18 5.63 22.23
N SER A 307 -1.12 5.39 22.43
CA SER A 307 -1.67 4.42 23.37
C SER A 307 -1.19 3.00 23.07
N GLN A 308 -1.19 2.60 21.80
CA GLN A 308 -0.65 1.31 21.35
C GLN A 308 0.85 1.17 21.70
N GLN A 309 1.66 2.19 21.41
CA GLN A 309 3.10 2.18 21.66
C GLN A 309 3.43 2.13 23.15
N ARG A 310 2.69 2.86 23.99
CA ARG A 310 2.84 2.78 25.46
C ARG A 310 2.59 1.36 25.97
N PHE A 311 1.56 0.68 25.45
CA PHE A 311 1.31 -0.72 25.80
C PHE A 311 2.44 -1.64 25.34
N ILE A 312 2.95 -1.48 24.11
CA ILE A 312 4.07 -2.28 23.60
C ILE A 312 5.33 -2.11 24.46
N GLN A 313 5.61 -0.88 24.91
CA GLN A 313 6.78 -0.57 25.75
C GLN A 313 6.67 -1.14 27.16
N ALA A 314 5.46 -1.14 27.75
CA ALA A 314 5.25 -1.57 29.13
C ALA A 314 3.90 -2.30 29.33
N PRO A 315 3.73 -3.50 28.73
CA PRO A 315 2.42 -4.18 28.71
C PRO A 315 1.95 -4.60 30.10
N LEU A 316 2.88 -4.96 30.98
CA LEU A 316 2.59 -5.40 32.36
C LEU A 316 1.90 -4.32 33.22
N LEU A 317 2.06 -3.03 32.88
CA LEU A 317 1.42 -1.94 33.61
C LEU A 317 -0.11 -1.93 33.42
N TYR A 318 -0.58 -2.37 32.26
CA TYR A 318 -1.99 -2.34 31.89
C TYR A 318 -2.70 -3.68 32.13
N VAL A 319 -1.95 -4.77 32.09
CA VAL A 319 -2.47 -6.13 32.32
C VAL A 319 -2.86 -6.35 33.77
N ASN A 320 -2.10 -5.82 34.73
CA ASN A 320 -2.41 -5.93 36.16
C ASN A 320 -3.54 -4.99 36.62
N ALA A 321 -4.05 -4.14 35.72
CA ALA A 321 -5.12 -3.20 36.00
C ALA A 321 -6.52 -3.74 35.65
N LEU A 322 -6.59 -4.96 35.10
CA LEU A 322 -7.79 -5.74 34.78
C LEU A 322 -8.01 -6.84 35.82
#